data_AF-A0AA39MRF5-F1
#
_entry.id   AF-A0AA39MRF5-F1
#
_cell.length_a   1.000
_cell.length_b   1.000
_cell.length_c   1.000
_cell.angle_alpha   90.00
_cell.angle_beta   90.00
_cell.angle_gamma   90.00
#
_symmetry.space_group_name_H-M   'P 1'
#
loop_
_entity.id
_entity.type
_entity.pdbx_description
1 polymer ?
#
loop_
_entity_poly.entity_id
_entity_poly.type
_entity_poly.pdbx_seq_one_letter_code
_entity_poly.pdbx_strand_id
1 'polypeptide(L)'
;MRLIFTCSPSLEILILPEFGRSSWGSQGENIPIISAPSSLRSLAVHIDYTHEIESLLVAESSDNFCMLASLRFPNLEYLEVLGDHSSCNLNLSGHFKDLPKLKTLRLQQCSVSPADTQFFLSLKLLNRLELVDNLEDVKWSKKRRRKVSFPFPRLSSILISEKTRGIYDMSQWACLARLAVNNYGCTQFSIEVTTQLYGSMSQFFGPQEKHIRVEVNDHSPGLLHLPTENSSDSEEEEEEVYEEYEDDFYPFTYDPRNDFDSDGNEYAHDSQIYLRDFDL
;
A
#
# COMPACT_ATOMS: atom_id res chain seq x y z
N MET A 1 18.79 0.06 8.07
CA MET A 1 17.85 0.05 9.23
C MET A 1 18.52 0.01 10.60
N ARG A 2 19.34 -1.00 10.96
CA ARG A 2 19.94 -1.10 12.31
C ARG A 2 20.69 0.16 12.76
N LEU A 3 21.50 0.75 11.87
CA LEU A 3 22.23 1.99 12.15
C LEU A 3 21.28 3.16 12.46
N ILE A 4 20.24 3.35 11.65
CA ILE A 4 19.22 4.41 11.85
C ILE A 4 18.61 4.28 13.25
N PHE A 5 18.18 3.08 13.64
CA PHE A 5 17.58 2.86 14.95
C PHE A 5 18.55 3.02 16.13
N THR A 6 19.85 2.77 15.89
CA THR A 6 20.89 2.94 16.91
C THR A 6 21.25 4.42 17.07
N CYS A 7 21.33 5.16 15.97
CA CYS A 7 21.68 6.59 15.96
C CYS A 7 20.49 7.49 16.34
N SER A 8 19.26 7.03 16.12
CA SER A 8 18.02 7.77 16.38
C SER A 8 17.11 6.99 17.33
N PRO A 9 17.49 6.80 18.61
CA PRO A 9 16.70 6.04 19.58
C PRO A 9 15.38 6.73 19.96
N SER A 10 15.22 8.01 19.63
CA SER A 10 14.02 8.81 19.85
C SER A 10 13.13 8.93 18.60
N LEU A 11 13.46 8.23 17.50
CA LEU A 11 12.71 8.30 16.23
C LEU A 11 11.23 7.96 16.44
N GLU A 12 10.32 8.86 16.07
CA GLU A 12 8.87 8.67 16.22
C GLU A 12 8.18 8.28 14.91
N ILE A 13 8.66 8.82 13.79
CA ILE A 13 8.09 8.63 12.46
C ILE A 13 9.19 8.18 11.51
N LEU A 14 8.94 7.11 10.76
CA LEU A 14 9.81 6.65 9.69
C LEU A 14 9.03 6.64 8.37
N ILE A 15 9.57 7.32 7.37
CA ILE A 15 9.02 7.35 6.01
C ILE A 15 10.06 6.73 5.07
N LEU A 16 9.66 5.72 4.33
CA LEU A 16 10.47 4.98 3.36
C LEU A 16 9.78 5.14 2.00
N PRO A 17 10.05 6.24 1.28
CA PRO A 17 9.32 6.61 0.06
C PRO A 17 9.65 5.74 -1.15
N GLU A 18 10.72 4.97 -1.09
CA GLU A 18 11.11 4.02 -2.13
C GLU A 18 11.78 2.83 -1.41
N PHE A 19 11.00 1.79 -1.15
CA PHE A 19 11.49 0.57 -0.52
C PHE A 19 11.43 -0.57 -1.54
N GLY A 20 12.43 -0.56 -2.41
CA GLY A 20 12.67 -1.59 -3.41
C GLY A 20 13.79 -2.53 -3.04
N ARG A 21 13.97 -3.59 -3.84
CA ARG A 21 15.15 -4.45 -3.77
C ARG A 21 16.39 -3.69 -4.23
N SER A 22 16.90 -2.78 -3.40
CA SER A 22 18.32 -2.42 -3.50
C SER A 22 19.09 -3.72 -3.40
N SER A 23 20.05 -3.93 -4.30
CA SER A 23 20.92 -5.08 -4.60
C SER A 23 21.64 -5.74 -3.40
N TRP A 24 20.93 -5.98 -2.31
CA TRP A 24 21.45 -6.52 -1.07
C TRP A 24 21.34 -8.03 -1.17
N GLY A 25 22.37 -8.60 -1.80
CA GLY A 25 22.81 -9.98 -1.68
C GLY A 25 21.71 -11.03 -1.70
N SER A 26 21.55 -11.68 -2.85
CA SER A 26 20.98 -13.02 -2.96
C SER A 26 21.86 -14.03 -2.21
N GLN A 27 21.87 -14.01 -0.89
CA GLN A 27 22.46 -15.06 -0.06
C GLN A 27 21.52 -15.31 1.10
N GLY A 28 21.12 -16.58 1.27
CA GLY A 28 20.27 -17.08 2.35
C GLY A 28 20.93 -17.01 3.72
N GLU A 29 21.40 -15.81 4.09
CA GLU A 29 21.90 -15.52 5.42
C GLU A 29 20.72 -15.24 6.35
N ASN A 30 20.80 -15.74 7.58
CA ASN A 30 19.86 -15.44 8.64
C ASN A 30 19.85 -13.93 8.90
N ILE A 31 18.94 -13.19 8.24
CA ILE A 31 18.80 -11.75 8.44
C ILE A 31 18.47 -11.53 9.93
N PRO A 32 19.30 -10.77 10.68
CA PRO A 32 19.10 -10.61 12.10
C PRO A 32 17.81 -9.84 12.36
N ILE A 33 17.05 -10.28 13.37
CA ILE A 33 15.88 -9.55 13.83
C ILE A 33 16.33 -8.21 14.42
N ILE A 34 15.79 -7.11 13.89
CA ILE A 34 16.08 -5.75 14.34
C ILE A 34 14.81 -5.16 14.96
N SER A 35 14.88 -4.76 16.22
CA SER A 35 13.77 -4.06 16.87
C SER A 35 13.86 -2.56 16.60
N ALA A 36 12.73 -1.96 16.21
CA ALA A 36 12.60 -0.52 16.10
C ALA A 36 12.67 0.17 17.46
N PRO A 37 13.06 1.46 17.52
CA PRO A 37 13.08 2.23 18.75
C PRO A 37 11.72 2.24 19.42
N SER A 38 11.72 2.24 20.76
CA SER A 38 10.47 2.23 21.52
C SER A 38 9.64 3.50 21.34
N SER A 39 10.22 4.59 20.82
CA SER A 39 9.56 5.84 20.43
C SER A 39 8.83 5.76 19.09
N LEU A 40 9.15 4.80 18.21
CA LEU A 40 8.57 4.76 16.87
C LEU A 40 7.07 4.45 16.95
N ARG A 41 6.23 5.32 16.36
CA ARG A 41 4.76 5.23 16.34
C ARG A 41 4.22 5.13 14.92
N SER A 42 4.88 5.71 13.94
CA SER A 42 4.38 5.79 12.57
C SER A 42 5.40 5.26 11.57
N LEU A 43 4.93 4.41 10.66
CA LEU A 43 5.69 3.92 9.52
C LEU A 43 4.88 4.19 8.26
N ALA A 44 5.51 4.82 7.28
CA ALA A 44 4.98 4.86 5.92
C ALA A 44 6.02 4.27 4.97
N VAL A 45 5.59 3.36 4.12
CA VAL A 45 6.49 2.67 3.20
C VAL A 45 5.85 2.47 1.84
N HIS A 46 6.58 2.83 0.79
CA HIS A 46 6.25 2.48 -0.58
C HIS A 46 6.97 1.19 -0.94
N ILE A 47 6.20 0.15 -1.25
CA ILE A 47 6.71 -1.16 -1.67
C ILE A 47 6.55 -1.25 -3.18
N ASP A 48 7.67 -1.38 -3.88
CA ASP A 48 7.71 -1.42 -5.35
C ASP A 48 7.30 -2.79 -5.95
N TYR A 49 7.11 -2.83 -7.26
CA TYR A 49 6.69 -4.03 -8.02
C TYR A 49 7.70 -5.18 -7.94
N THR A 50 8.97 -4.91 -7.58
CA THR A 50 9.99 -5.96 -7.48
C THR A 50 9.67 -6.93 -6.35
N HIS A 51 8.93 -6.46 -5.33
CA HIS A 51 8.41 -7.30 -4.26
C HIS A 51 7.19 -8.15 -4.67
N GLU A 52 6.40 -7.72 -5.66
CA GLU A 52 5.23 -8.47 -6.15
C GLU A 52 5.64 -9.75 -6.91
N ILE A 53 6.64 -9.64 -7.79
CA ILE A 53 7.13 -10.76 -8.61
C ILE A 53 7.72 -11.86 -7.72
N GLU A 54 8.43 -11.49 -6.65
CA GLU A 54 9.00 -12.46 -5.72
C GLU A 54 7.93 -13.15 -4.87
N SER A 55 6.88 -12.46 -4.43
CA SER A 55 5.80 -13.13 -3.68
C SER A 55 5.08 -14.19 -4.50
N LEU A 56 5.08 -14.09 -5.84
CA LEU A 56 4.53 -15.10 -6.74
C LEU A 56 5.47 -16.29 -6.94
N LEU A 57 6.79 -16.06 -6.95
CA LEU A 57 7.82 -17.09 -7.14
C LEU A 57 8.19 -17.82 -5.84
N VAL A 58 8.05 -17.17 -4.68
CA VAL A 58 8.42 -17.66 -3.35
C VAL A 58 7.25 -18.39 -2.66
N ALA A 59 6.09 -18.54 -3.30
CA ALA A 59 4.98 -19.32 -2.75
C ALA A 59 5.33 -20.81 -2.46
N GLU A 60 6.48 -21.30 -2.95
CA GLU A 60 7.02 -22.63 -2.67
C GLU A 60 8.19 -22.67 -1.65
N SER A 61 8.72 -21.53 -1.17
CA SER A 61 9.74 -21.49 -0.11
C SER A 61 9.36 -20.54 1.03
N SER A 62 9.54 -20.95 2.28
CA SER A 62 9.09 -20.19 3.46
C SER A 62 9.88 -18.92 3.76
N ASP A 63 10.83 -18.57 2.90
CA ASP A 63 11.87 -17.60 3.20
C ASP A 63 11.55 -16.30 2.48
N ASN A 64 10.68 -15.49 3.09
CA ASN A 64 10.49 -14.11 2.67
C ASN A 64 11.75 -13.31 3.00
N PHE A 65 12.57 -13.04 2.00
CA PHE A 65 13.84 -12.31 2.13
C PHE A 65 13.67 -10.78 2.29
N CYS A 66 12.44 -10.27 2.43
CA CYS A 66 12.22 -8.85 2.64
C CYS A 66 12.80 -8.40 3.99
N MET A 67 13.64 -7.38 3.98
CA MET A 67 14.23 -6.80 5.18
C MET A 67 13.16 -6.31 6.18
N LEU A 68 11.98 -5.85 5.71
CA LEU A 68 10.85 -5.50 6.59
C LEU A 68 10.40 -6.69 7.45
N ALA A 69 10.46 -7.92 6.93
CA ALA A 69 10.07 -9.13 7.65
C ALA A 69 10.94 -9.39 8.89
N SER A 70 12.17 -8.86 8.88
CA SER A 70 13.13 -8.97 9.99
C SER A 70 13.02 -7.80 10.97
N LEU A 71 12.26 -6.75 10.64
CA LEU A 71 12.00 -5.63 11.54
C LEU A 71 10.87 -5.96 12.51
N ARG A 72 11.00 -5.50 13.74
CA ARG A 72 9.95 -5.59 14.77
C ARG A 72 9.54 -4.20 15.21
N PHE A 73 8.24 -3.94 15.14
CA PHE A 73 7.66 -2.64 15.47
C PHE A 73 6.71 -2.75 16.68
N PRO A 74 7.26 -2.93 17.90
CA PRO A 74 6.45 -3.26 19.08
C PRO A 74 5.48 -2.16 19.51
N ASN A 75 5.76 -0.90 19.12
CA ASN A 75 4.96 0.26 19.50
C ASN A 75 4.33 1.00 18.31
N LEU A 76 4.30 0.39 17.13
CA LEU A 76 3.70 1.02 15.95
C LEU A 76 2.20 1.19 16.15
N GLU A 77 1.71 2.41 15.93
CA GLU A 77 0.30 2.77 16.04
C GLU A 77 -0.30 3.12 14.67
N TYR A 78 0.51 3.61 13.74
CA TYR A 78 0.13 3.96 12.38
C TYR A 78 1.04 3.25 11.36
N LEU A 79 0.43 2.58 10.40
CA LEU A 79 1.10 1.97 9.25
C LEU A 79 0.44 2.47 7.97
N GLU A 80 1.24 2.99 7.06
CA GLU A 80 0.83 3.33 5.70
C GLU A 80 1.67 2.54 4.71
N VAL A 81 0.99 1.90 3.76
CA VAL A 81 1.63 1.10 2.72
C VAL A 81 1.09 1.56 1.37
N LEU A 82 2.00 2.05 0.55
CA LEU A 82 1.77 2.41 -0.84
C LEU A 82 2.31 1.30 -1.74
N GLY A 83 1.54 0.85 -2.72
CA GLY A 83 2.01 0.01 -3.83
C GLY A 83 2.15 0.81 -5.13
N ASP A 84 2.73 0.18 -6.15
CA ASP A 84 2.91 0.82 -7.48
C ASP A 84 1.61 0.97 -8.27
N HIS A 85 0.65 0.07 -8.06
CA HIS A 85 -0.65 0.11 -8.72
C HIS A 85 -1.70 -0.69 -7.95
N SER A 86 -2.98 -0.40 -8.17
CA SER A 86 -4.11 -0.93 -7.39
C SER A 86 -4.20 -2.46 -7.36
N SER A 87 -3.74 -3.17 -8.41
CA SER A 87 -3.71 -4.64 -8.42
C SER A 87 -2.51 -5.26 -7.68
N CYS A 88 -1.53 -4.46 -7.24
CA CYS A 88 -0.26 -4.92 -6.69
C CYS A 88 -0.49 -5.67 -5.37
N ASN A 89 -0.26 -6.98 -5.37
CA ASN A 89 -0.46 -7.80 -4.18
C ASN A 89 0.76 -7.71 -3.26
N LEU A 90 0.65 -6.89 -2.22
CA LEU A 90 1.76 -6.59 -1.33
C LEU A 90 2.07 -7.69 -0.29
N ASN A 91 1.29 -8.78 -0.20
CA ASN A 91 1.51 -9.85 0.78
C ASN A 91 1.92 -9.32 2.17
N LEU A 92 1.06 -8.52 2.80
CA LEU A 92 1.38 -7.76 4.02
C LEU A 92 1.92 -8.65 5.14
N SER A 93 1.45 -9.89 5.26
CA SER A 93 1.94 -10.89 6.23
C SER A 93 3.39 -11.33 6.01
N GLY A 94 3.89 -11.15 4.79
CA GLY A 94 5.27 -11.37 4.41
C GLY A 94 6.19 -10.27 4.90
N HIS A 95 5.78 -9.01 4.78
CA HIS A 95 6.57 -7.83 5.16
C HIS A 95 6.42 -7.47 6.64
N PHE A 96 5.21 -7.58 7.17
CA PHE A 96 4.87 -7.17 8.51
C PHE A 96 4.45 -8.40 9.33
N LYS A 97 5.17 -8.61 10.42
CA LYS A 97 4.80 -9.59 11.44
C LYS A 97 3.85 -8.93 12.44
N ASP A 98 3.89 -9.35 13.70
CA ASP A 98 2.97 -8.85 14.72
C ASP A 98 3.09 -7.33 14.89
N LEU A 99 1.95 -6.64 14.75
CA LEU A 99 1.81 -5.20 15.01
C LEU A 99 0.81 -5.01 16.16
N PRO A 100 1.21 -5.31 17.41
CA PRO A 100 0.29 -5.46 18.54
C PRO A 100 -0.39 -4.15 18.96
N LYS A 101 0.19 -3.00 18.60
CA LYS A 101 -0.32 -1.68 18.96
C LYS A 101 -0.96 -0.90 17.79
N LEU A 102 -1.06 -1.51 16.61
CA LEU A 102 -1.55 -0.83 15.43
C LEU A 102 -3.01 -0.40 15.62
N LYS A 103 -3.27 0.89 15.44
CA LYS A 103 -4.60 1.52 15.54
C LYS A 103 -5.12 1.90 14.16
N THR A 104 -4.24 2.43 13.31
CA THR A 104 -4.56 2.88 11.96
C THR A 104 -3.72 2.12 10.93
N LEU A 105 -4.40 1.58 9.93
CA LEU A 105 -3.78 0.97 8.75
C LEU A 105 -4.30 1.71 7.53
N ARG A 106 -3.38 2.34 6.79
CA ARG A 106 -3.65 2.97 5.50
C ARG A 106 -3.02 2.13 4.41
N LEU A 107 -3.86 1.74 3.45
CA LEU A 107 -3.43 1.07 2.23
C LEU A 107 -3.69 2.04 1.08
N GLN A 108 -2.74 2.10 0.15
CA GLN A 108 -2.83 2.97 -1.01
C GLN A 108 -2.33 2.24 -2.26
N GLN A 109 -3.08 2.33 -3.35
CA GLN A 109 -2.72 1.76 -4.67
C GLN A 109 -2.16 0.33 -4.55
N CYS A 110 -2.92 -0.55 -3.91
CA CYS A 110 -2.54 -1.95 -3.75
C CYS A 110 -3.75 -2.88 -3.57
N SER A 111 -3.51 -4.17 -3.73
CA SER A 111 -4.48 -5.22 -3.47
C SER A 111 -4.12 -5.97 -2.20
N VAL A 112 -5.12 -6.63 -1.63
CA VAL A 112 -4.96 -7.43 -0.40
C VAL A 112 -5.16 -8.91 -0.71
N SER A 113 -4.15 -9.71 -0.36
CA SER A 113 -4.20 -11.16 -0.57
C SER A 113 -5.16 -11.85 0.41
N PRO A 114 -5.86 -12.91 0.00
CA PRO A 114 -6.45 -13.85 0.95
C PRO A 114 -5.45 -14.43 1.97
N ALA A 115 -4.15 -14.50 1.62
CA ALA A 115 -3.09 -14.94 2.53
C ALA A 115 -2.92 -14.04 3.75
N ASP A 116 -3.26 -12.75 3.63
CA ASP A 116 -3.12 -11.76 4.71
C ASP A 116 -4.23 -11.85 5.76
N THR A 117 -5.18 -12.79 5.61
CA THR A 117 -6.28 -12.99 6.57
C THR A 117 -5.77 -13.12 8.01
N GLN A 118 -4.70 -13.89 8.25
CA GLN A 118 -4.13 -14.06 9.58
C GLN A 118 -3.44 -12.79 10.09
N PHE A 119 -2.78 -12.04 9.20
CA PHE A 119 -2.20 -10.75 9.54
C PHE A 119 -3.28 -9.79 10.06
N PHE A 120 -4.38 -9.61 9.33
CA PHE A 120 -5.45 -8.73 9.80
C PHE A 120 -6.09 -9.20 11.10
N LEU A 121 -6.31 -10.51 11.25
CA LEU A 121 -6.83 -11.08 12.50
C LEU A 121 -5.90 -10.83 13.69
N SER A 122 -4.59 -10.64 13.46
CA SER A 122 -3.61 -10.32 14.50
C SER A 122 -3.71 -8.87 14.99
N LEU A 123 -4.30 -7.96 14.20
CA LEU A 123 -4.41 -6.53 14.51
C LEU A 123 -5.51 -6.24 15.53
N LYS A 124 -5.30 -6.67 16.78
CA LYS A 124 -6.33 -6.63 17.84
C LYS A 124 -6.76 -5.23 18.26
N LEU A 125 -5.96 -4.20 17.99
CA LEU A 125 -6.24 -2.82 18.35
C LEU A 125 -6.61 -1.93 17.17
N LEU A 126 -6.66 -2.49 15.95
CA LEU A 126 -7.00 -1.71 14.75
C LEU A 126 -8.43 -1.19 14.88
N ASN A 127 -8.56 0.13 14.89
CA ASN A 127 -9.84 0.81 14.99
C ASN A 127 -10.13 1.69 13.76
N ARG A 128 -9.13 1.96 12.93
CA ARG A 128 -9.26 2.73 11.69
C ARG A 128 -8.56 2.06 10.51
N LEU A 129 -9.28 1.93 9.41
CA LEU A 129 -8.76 1.48 8.13
C LEU A 129 -8.92 2.60 7.11
N GLU A 130 -7.88 2.92 6.37
CA GLU A 130 -7.96 3.84 5.24
C GLU A 130 -7.61 3.10 3.95
N LEU A 131 -8.46 3.27 2.94
CA LEU A 131 -8.30 2.70 1.62
C LEU A 131 -8.29 3.86 0.62
N VAL A 132 -7.19 3.99 -0.11
CA VAL A 132 -6.97 5.08 -1.06
C VAL A 132 -6.54 4.50 -2.41
N ASP A 133 -7.40 4.64 -3.42
CA ASP A 133 -7.19 4.08 -4.75
C ASP A 133 -7.07 2.54 -4.71
N ASN A 134 -8.06 1.88 -4.09
CA ASN A 134 -8.06 0.45 -3.77
C ASN A 134 -9.39 -0.27 -4.06
N LEU A 135 -10.47 0.44 -4.42
CA LEU A 135 -11.84 -0.07 -4.41
C LEU A 135 -12.08 -1.26 -5.34
N GLU A 136 -11.42 -1.30 -6.50
CA GLU A 136 -11.61 -2.37 -7.49
C GLU A 136 -10.93 -3.68 -7.08
N ASP A 137 -9.82 -3.55 -6.35
CA ASP A 137 -8.86 -4.63 -6.10
C ASP A 137 -8.93 -5.20 -4.69
N VAL A 138 -9.40 -4.42 -3.72
CA VAL A 138 -9.58 -4.90 -2.34
C VAL A 138 -10.94 -5.55 -2.18
N LYS A 139 -10.94 -6.89 -2.12
CA LYS A 139 -12.14 -7.73 -1.94
C LYS A 139 -12.03 -8.58 -0.69
N TRP A 140 -12.72 -8.17 0.37
CA TRP A 140 -12.70 -8.87 1.66
C TRP A 140 -13.76 -9.95 1.81
N SER A 141 -14.72 -9.98 0.89
CA SER A 141 -15.74 -11.02 0.83
C SER A 141 -15.61 -11.81 -0.48
N LYS A 142 -15.39 -13.12 -0.36
CA LYS A 142 -15.69 -14.03 -1.46
C LYS A 142 -17.20 -14.31 -1.42
N LYS A 143 -17.87 -14.30 -2.57
CA LYS A 143 -19.26 -14.78 -2.75
C LYS A 143 -19.38 -16.30 -2.53
N ARG A 144 -18.76 -16.87 -1.49
CA ARG A 144 -19.03 -18.25 -1.06
C ARG A 144 -20.03 -18.22 0.08
N ARG A 145 -21.16 -18.85 -0.20
CA ARG A 145 -22.32 -19.04 0.69
C ARG A 145 -21.83 -19.56 2.05
N ARG A 146 -21.69 -18.69 3.07
CA ARG A 146 -22.21 -18.88 4.45
C ARG A 146 -21.57 -18.06 5.57
N LYS A 147 -20.48 -17.31 5.38
CA LYS A 147 -20.02 -16.37 6.43
C LYS A 147 -19.05 -15.35 5.86
N VAL A 148 -19.40 -14.07 5.91
CA VAL A 148 -18.42 -12.98 5.83
C VAL A 148 -17.73 -12.96 7.20
N SER A 149 -16.52 -13.53 7.29
CA SER A 149 -15.71 -13.42 8.49
C SER A 149 -15.04 -12.05 8.49
N PHE A 150 -15.29 -11.29 9.54
CA PHE A 150 -14.73 -9.95 9.70
C PHE A 150 -13.34 -10.05 10.34
N PRO A 151 -12.26 -9.57 9.68
CA PRO A 151 -10.92 -9.70 10.23
C PRO A 151 -10.60 -8.69 11.36
N PHE A 152 -11.48 -7.72 11.64
CA PHE A 152 -11.11 -6.54 12.45
C PHE A 152 -12.00 -6.35 13.68
N PRO A 153 -11.78 -7.10 14.77
CA PRO A 153 -12.72 -7.17 15.89
C PRO A 153 -12.99 -5.84 16.61
N ARG A 154 -12.20 -4.77 16.35
CA ARG A 154 -12.34 -3.45 16.98
C ARG A 154 -12.47 -2.29 16.00
N LEU A 155 -12.68 -2.56 14.71
CA LEU A 155 -12.80 -1.49 13.72
C LEU A 155 -14.03 -0.62 14.03
N SER A 156 -13.82 0.68 14.06
CA SER A 156 -14.86 1.68 14.31
C SER A 156 -14.90 2.78 13.26
N SER A 157 -13.90 2.85 12.38
CA SER A 157 -13.82 3.85 11.32
C SER A 157 -13.22 3.27 10.06
N ILE A 158 -13.75 3.66 8.91
CA ILE A 158 -13.14 3.45 7.60
C ILE A 158 -13.09 4.76 6.83
N LEU A 159 -11.99 4.98 6.11
CA LEU A 159 -11.88 6.00 5.07
C LEU A 159 -11.78 5.31 3.71
N ILE A 160 -12.53 5.79 2.73
CA ILE A 160 -12.50 5.31 1.35
C ILE A 160 -12.33 6.50 0.41
N SER A 161 -11.23 6.50 -0.32
CA SER A 161 -10.92 7.52 -1.32
C SER A 161 -10.57 6.85 -2.64
N GLU A 162 -11.05 7.44 -3.74
CA GLU A 162 -10.66 7.08 -5.10
C GLU A 162 -10.37 8.35 -5.87
N LYS A 163 -9.36 8.31 -6.74
CA LYS A 163 -9.05 9.34 -7.73
C LYS A 163 -9.87 9.18 -8.99
N THR A 164 -10.08 7.94 -9.44
CA THR A 164 -10.78 7.66 -10.69
C THR A 164 -12.29 7.87 -10.51
N ARG A 165 -12.93 8.41 -11.54
CA ARG A 165 -14.40 8.55 -11.57
C ARG A 165 -14.98 7.24 -12.08
N GLY A 166 -15.59 6.48 -11.17
CA GLY A 166 -16.21 5.20 -11.47
C GLY A 166 -17.49 4.96 -10.67
N ILE A 167 -18.27 3.97 -11.10
CA ILE A 167 -19.38 3.43 -10.31
C ILE A 167 -18.83 2.26 -9.51
N TYR A 168 -18.62 2.48 -8.21
CA TYR A 168 -18.10 1.45 -7.31
C TYR A 168 -19.21 0.78 -6.51
N ASP A 169 -19.11 -0.53 -6.36
CA ASP A 169 -19.98 -1.30 -5.47
C ASP A 169 -19.57 -1.09 -4.00
N MET A 170 -20.34 -0.27 -3.29
CA MET A 170 -20.11 0.01 -1.86
C MET A 170 -20.70 -1.04 -0.91
N SER A 171 -21.34 -2.10 -1.44
CA SER A 171 -22.07 -3.07 -0.62
C SER A 171 -21.19 -3.79 0.40
N GLN A 172 -19.94 -4.08 0.05
CA GLN A 172 -19.01 -4.73 0.98
C GLN A 172 -18.65 -3.85 2.17
N TRP A 173 -18.48 -2.55 1.95
CA TRP A 173 -18.12 -1.58 2.99
C TRP A 173 -19.32 -1.26 3.88
N ALA A 174 -20.51 -1.18 3.31
CA ALA A 174 -21.74 -1.09 4.07
C ALA A 174 -22.00 -2.34 4.93
N CYS A 175 -21.74 -3.53 4.37
CA CYS A 175 -21.80 -4.78 5.11
C CYS A 175 -20.79 -4.79 6.27
N LEU A 176 -19.58 -4.31 6.03
CA LEU A 176 -18.52 -4.20 7.03
C LEU A 176 -18.94 -3.32 8.22
N ALA A 177 -19.48 -2.13 7.96
CA ALA A 177 -19.94 -1.23 9.01
C ALA A 177 -21.07 -1.86 9.84
N ARG A 178 -22.03 -2.53 9.19
CA ARG A 178 -23.11 -3.27 9.88
C ARG A 178 -22.58 -4.41 10.73
N LEU A 179 -21.61 -5.17 10.23
CA LEU A 179 -21.01 -6.26 10.99
C LEU A 179 -20.31 -5.71 12.24
N ALA A 180 -19.56 -4.62 12.11
CA ALA A 180 -18.88 -3.99 13.24
C ALA A 180 -19.87 -3.57 14.34
N VAL A 181 -20.97 -2.90 13.98
CA VAL A 181 -22.01 -2.47 14.93
C VAL A 181 -22.75 -3.65 15.54
N ASN A 182 -23.24 -4.58 14.71
CA ASN A 182 -24.16 -5.64 15.16
C ASN A 182 -23.45 -6.79 15.89
N ASN A 183 -22.21 -7.12 15.50
CA ASN A 183 -21.55 -8.35 15.96
C ASN A 183 -20.31 -8.09 16.81
N TYR A 184 -19.72 -6.89 16.74
CA TYR A 184 -18.45 -6.58 17.41
C TYR A 184 -18.56 -5.47 18.46
N GLY A 185 -19.79 -5.07 18.82
CA GLY A 185 -20.05 -4.15 19.92
C GLY A 185 -19.62 -2.70 19.63
N CYS A 186 -19.42 -2.35 18.37
CA CYS A 186 -19.13 -0.98 17.97
C CYS A 186 -20.37 -0.11 18.17
N THR A 187 -20.31 0.85 19.10
CA THR A 187 -21.46 1.71 19.44
C THR A 187 -21.76 2.75 18.36
N GLN A 188 -20.73 3.15 17.61
CA GLN A 188 -20.82 4.08 16.51
C GLN A 188 -19.70 3.78 15.51
N PHE A 189 -20.07 3.62 14.23
CA PHE A 189 -19.14 3.38 13.14
C PHE A 189 -19.08 4.60 12.22
N SER A 190 -17.88 5.10 11.93
CA SER A 190 -17.67 6.23 11.01
C SER A 190 -17.22 5.74 9.64
N ILE A 191 -17.79 6.31 8.58
CA ILE A 191 -17.43 6.06 7.20
C ILE A 191 -17.10 7.42 6.58
N GLU A 192 -15.83 7.66 6.34
CA GLU A 192 -15.35 8.84 5.62
C GLU A 192 -15.18 8.48 4.16
N VAL A 193 -15.75 9.26 3.25
CA VAL A 193 -15.62 9.07 1.81
C VAL A 193 -15.33 10.38 1.10
N THR A 194 -14.68 10.32 -0.05
CA THR A 194 -14.57 11.51 -0.91
C THR A 194 -15.93 11.94 -1.45
N THR A 195 -16.07 13.22 -1.80
CA THR A 195 -17.32 13.83 -2.27
C THR A 195 -17.99 13.01 -3.37
N GLN A 196 -17.21 12.47 -4.31
CA GLN A 196 -17.73 11.69 -5.43
C GLN A 196 -18.34 10.33 -5.04
N LEU A 197 -17.92 9.76 -3.91
CA LEU A 197 -18.38 8.46 -3.41
C LEU A 197 -19.55 8.59 -2.44
N TYR A 198 -19.79 9.78 -1.89
CA TYR A 198 -20.79 10.03 -0.85
C TYR A 198 -22.20 9.61 -1.23
N GLY A 199 -22.64 9.95 -2.45
CA GLY A 199 -23.98 9.57 -2.94
C GLY A 199 -24.17 8.06 -3.00
N SER A 200 -23.17 7.34 -3.52
CA SER A 200 -23.20 5.87 -3.64
C SER A 200 -23.15 5.19 -2.28
N MET A 201 -22.34 5.67 -1.34
CA MET A 201 -22.24 5.10 0.01
C MET A 201 -23.50 5.37 0.85
N SER A 202 -24.01 6.61 0.83
CA SER A 202 -25.12 7.02 1.69
C SER A 202 -26.43 6.28 1.40
N GLN A 203 -26.64 5.87 0.14
CA GLN A 203 -27.81 5.09 -0.26
C GLN A 203 -27.93 3.74 0.45
N PHE A 204 -26.83 3.20 0.97
CA PHE A 204 -26.87 1.94 1.70
C PHE A 204 -27.49 2.08 3.08
N PHE A 205 -27.54 3.27 3.68
CA PHE A 205 -27.95 3.44 5.06
C PHE A 205 -29.29 4.15 5.20
N GLY A 206 -30.23 3.48 5.88
CA GLY A 206 -31.55 4.04 6.14
C GLY A 206 -31.62 4.85 7.44
N PRO A 207 -32.76 5.54 7.71
CA PRO A 207 -32.98 6.33 8.93
C PRO A 207 -32.86 5.54 10.25
N GLN A 208 -32.93 4.20 10.16
CA GLN A 208 -32.84 3.29 11.31
C GLN A 208 -31.38 2.97 11.70
N GLU A 209 -30.41 3.23 10.82
CA GLU A 209 -29.00 2.90 11.03
C GLU A 209 -28.22 4.07 11.65
N LYS A 210 -28.77 4.65 12.72
CA LYS A 210 -28.21 5.86 13.39
C LYS A 210 -26.82 5.69 13.98
N HIS A 211 -26.38 4.43 14.15
CA HIS A 211 -25.07 4.09 14.67
C HIS A 211 -23.98 4.16 13.59
N ILE A 212 -24.34 4.28 12.31
CA ILE A 212 -23.39 4.40 11.21
C ILE A 212 -23.48 5.83 10.69
N ARG A 213 -22.34 6.52 10.64
CA ARG A 213 -22.24 7.87 10.08
C ARG A 213 -21.44 7.83 8.79
N VAL A 214 -21.95 8.50 7.76
CA VAL A 214 -21.23 8.72 6.51
C VAL A 214 -20.91 10.20 6.45
N GLU A 215 -19.64 10.53 6.30
CA GLU A 215 -19.11 11.89 6.27
C GLU A 215 -18.24 12.07 5.03
N VAL A 216 -18.19 13.31 4.53
CA VAL A 216 -17.33 13.66 3.40
C VAL A 216 -15.96 14.07 3.93
N ASN A 217 -14.90 13.48 3.38
CA ASN A 217 -13.52 13.85 3.66
C ASN A 217 -12.68 13.82 2.38
N ASP A 218 -12.40 15.00 1.83
CA ASP A 218 -11.55 15.17 0.64
C ASP A 218 -10.08 15.50 1.01
N HIS A 219 -9.75 15.52 2.30
CA HIS A 219 -8.48 16.05 2.81
C HIS A 219 -7.78 15.09 3.77
N SER A 220 -7.61 13.81 3.40
CA SER A 220 -6.77 12.87 4.16
C SER A 220 -5.43 12.63 3.46
N PRO A 221 -4.47 13.59 3.53
CA PRO A 221 -3.11 13.34 3.07
C PRO A 221 -2.48 12.29 3.99
N GLY A 222 -2.06 11.17 3.39
CA GLY A 222 -1.14 10.25 4.05
C GLY A 222 0.23 10.87 4.23
N LEU A 223 1.12 10.12 4.86
CA LEU A 223 2.56 10.43 4.94
C LEU A 223 3.25 10.24 3.59
N LEU A 224 2.73 9.37 2.72
CA LEU A 224 3.16 9.25 1.33
C LEU A 224 2.23 10.04 0.43
N HIS A 225 2.81 10.97 -0.32
CA HIS A 225 2.10 11.70 -1.34
C HIS A 225 2.25 10.97 -2.67
N LEU A 226 1.14 10.60 -3.27
CA LEU A 226 1.15 10.30 -4.70
C LEU A 226 1.51 11.57 -5.47
N PRO A 227 2.24 11.46 -6.58
CA PRO A 227 2.30 12.54 -7.55
C PRO A 227 0.87 13.01 -7.81
N THR A 228 0.60 14.28 -7.50
CA THR A 228 -0.61 14.92 -8.00
C THR A 228 -0.31 15.14 -9.47
N GLU A 229 -1.03 14.47 -10.36
CA GLU A 229 -1.04 14.87 -11.77
C GLU A 229 -1.54 16.30 -11.78
N ASN A 230 -0.60 17.25 -11.78
CA ASN A 230 -0.91 18.61 -12.15
C ASN A 230 -1.46 18.50 -13.57
N SER A 231 -2.73 18.87 -13.73
CA SER A 231 -3.28 19.23 -15.02
C SER A 231 -2.36 20.30 -15.62
N SER A 232 -1.41 19.86 -16.42
CA SER A 232 -0.70 20.74 -17.34
C SER A 232 -1.70 21.07 -18.43
N ASP A 233 -2.48 22.13 -18.20
CA ASP A 233 -3.05 22.92 -19.28
C ASP A 233 -1.88 23.36 -20.16
N SER A 234 -1.71 22.64 -21.26
CA SER A 234 -1.04 23.14 -22.46
C SER A 234 -1.92 22.75 -23.63
N GLU A 235 -2.99 23.53 -23.81
CA GLU A 235 -3.49 23.81 -25.15
C GLU A 235 -2.36 24.52 -25.90
N GLU A 236 -1.87 23.91 -26.98
CA GLU A 236 -1.53 24.62 -28.21
C GLU A 236 -1.49 23.62 -29.37
N GLU A 237 -1.98 24.11 -30.49
CA GLU A 237 -2.61 23.42 -31.60
C GLU A 237 -1.62 22.82 -32.62
N GLU A 238 -2.14 21.81 -33.34
CA GLU A 238 -1.97 21.50 -34.77
C GLU A 238 -0.56 21.48 -35.40
N GLU A 239 -0.17 20.33 -35.99
CA GLU A 239 -0.29 20.12 -37.45
C GLU A 239 0.22 18.72 -37.84
N GLU A 240 -0.59 18.00 -38.62
CA GLU A 240 -0.20 16.77 -39.32
C GLU A 240 0.72 17.12 -40.50
N VAL A 241 1.93 16.54 -40.53
CA VAL A 241 2.71 16.42 -41.76
C VAL A 241 3.17 14.97 -41.92
N TYR A 242 2.55 14.28 -42.88
CA TYR A 242 3.02 13.02 -43.42
C TYR A 242 4.28 13.28 -44.25
N GLU A 243 5.44 12.78 -43.82
CA GLU A 243 6.58 12.59 -44.73
C GLU A 243 6.81 11.11 -44.99
N GLU A 244 6.41 10.74 -46.20
CA GLU A 244 6.71 9.52 -46.93
C GLU A 244 8.23 9.44 -47.20
N TYR A 245 8.92 8.49 -46.56
CA TYR A 245 10.27 8.10 -46.96
C TYR A 245 10.23 6.66 -47.47
N GLU A 246 10.14 6.52 -48.79
CA GLU A 246 10.53 5.28 -49.48
C GLU A 246 12.05 5.21 -49.65
N ASP A 247 12.51 3.95 -49.60
CA ASP A 247 13.72 3.37 -50.20
C ASP A 247 15.11 3.70 -49.62
N ASP A 248 15.70 2.69 -48.96
CA ASP A 248 16.80 1.89 -49.53
C ASP A 248 17.55 1.13 -48.41
N PHE A 249 17.08 -0.06 -48.03
CA PHE A 249 17.83 -0.93 -47.11
C PHE A 249 18.63 -1.99 -47.90
N TYR A 250 19.92 -1.71 -48.10
CA TYR A 250 20.90 -2.68 -48.57
C TYR A 250 21.07 -3.85 -47.58
N PRO A 251 21.32 -5.08 -48.05
CA PRO A 251 21.43 -6.26 -47.21
C PRO A 251 22.87 -6.45 -46.72
N PHE A 252 23.10 -6.45 -45.41
CA PHE A 252 24.35 -6.95 -44.83
C PHE A 252 24.08 -7.97 -43.72
N THR A 253 24.07 -9.22 -44.16
CA THR A 253 24.66 -10.43 -43.54
C THR A 253 24.98 -10.40 -42.04
N TYR A 254 24.26 -11.23 -41.30
CA TYR A 254 24.66 -11.77 -39.99
C TYR A 254 25.96 -12.58 -40.10
N ASP A 255 26.97 -12.24 -39.30
CA ASP A 255 28.11 -13.12 -38.97
C ASP A 255 28.21 -13.25 -37.44
N PRO A 256 28.02 -14.44 -36.85
CA PRO A 256 28.07 -14.64 -35.41
C PRO A 256 29.48 -15.09 -35.01
N ARG A 257 30.35 -14.15 -34.63
CA ARG A 257 31.56 -14.39 -33.81
C ARG A 257 32.17 -13.04 -33.38
N ASN A 258 32.59 -12.99 -32.12
CA ASN A 258 33.27 -11.89 -31.39
C ASN A 258 32.29 -10.92 -30.70
N ASP A 259 32.41 -10.54 -29.44
CA ASP A 259 33.24 -10.97 -28.31
C ASP A 259 32.54 -10.48 -27.03
N PHE A 260 32.72 -11.22 -25.94
CA PHE A 260 32.49 -10.75 -24.58
C PHE A 260 33.53 -9.67 -24.25
N ASP A 261 33.09 -8.56 -23.65
CA ASP A 261 33.74 -7.76 -22.59
C ASP A 261 33.05 -6.38 -22.59
N SER A 262 32.16 -6.09 -21.63
CA SER A 262 32.46 -5.43 -20.34
C SER A 262 32.91 -3.98 -20.49
N ASP A 263 31.98 -3.05 -20.25
CA ASP A 263 32.16 -1.76 -19.57
C ASP A 263 30.74 -1.23 -19.31
N GLY A 264 30.26 -1.09 -18.07
CA GLY A 264 30.80 -0.17 -17.09
C GLY A 264 30.03 1.14 -17.18
N ASN A 265 28.81 1.20 -16.62
CA ASN A 265 28.18 2.48 -16.31
C ASN A 265 27.33 2.37 -15.04
N GLU A 266 27.92 2.91 -13.99
CA GLU A 266 27.43 3.07 -12.64
C GLU A 266 26.56 4.33 -12.59
N TYR A 267 25.24 4.19 -12.49
CA TYR A 267 24.36 5.28 -12.08
C TYR A 267 24.01 5.07 -10.62
N ALA A 268 24.69 5.83 -9.74
CA ALA A 268 24.31 5.97 -8.36
C ALA A 268 22.97 6.71 -8.27
N HIS A 269 21.91 6.01 -7.87
CA HIS A 269 20.66 6.64 -7.48
C HIS A 269 20.73 6.96 -5.97
N ASP A 270 20.75 8.24 -5.65
CA ASP A 270 20.66 8.78 -4.29
C ASP A 270 19.29 8.45 -3.67
N SER A 271 19.24 7.45 -2.80
CA SER A 271 18.08 7.20 -1.94
C SER A 271 18.02 8.26 -0.82
N GLN A 272 17.15 9.26 -0.95
CA GLN A 272 16.93 10.27 0.09
C GLN A 272 16.05 9.71 1.22
N ILE A 273 16.65 9.50 2.39
CA ILE A 273 15.94 9.18 3.64
C ILE A 273 15.57 10.50 4.33
N TYR A 274 14.27 10.80 4.46
CA TYR A 274 13.80 11.98 5.18
C TYR A 274 13.56 11.64 6.66
N LEU A 275 14.42 12.17 7.54
CA LEU A 275 14.19 12.22 8.98
C LEU A 275 13.57 13.58 9.31
N ARG A 276 12.37 13.60 9.88
CA ARG A 276 11.80 14.81 10.51
C ARG A 276 11.75 14.60 12.01
N ASP A 277 12.67 15.25 12.72
CA ASP A 277 12.55 15.49 14.15
C ASP A 277 11.75 16.79 14.32
N PHE A 278 10.63 16.74 15.03
CA PHE A 278 9.93 17.94 15.47
C PHE A 278 10.49 18.33 16.83
N ASP A 279 11.35 19.36 16.86
CA ASP A 279 11.73 20.03 18.10
C ASP A 279 10.59 20.95 18.57
N LEU A 280 10.30 20.88 19.87
CA LEU A 280 9.38 21.74 20.63
C LEU A 280 9.87 23.20 20.72
#